data_AF-A0A960TNH6-F1
#
_entry.id   AF-A0A960TNH6-F1
#
_cell.length_a   1.000
_cell.length_b   1.000
_cell.length_c   1.000
_cell.angle_alpha   90.00
_cell.angle_beta   90.00
_cell.angle_gamma   90.00
#
_symmetry.space_group_name_H-M   'P 1'
#
loop_
_entity.id
_entity.type
_entity.pdbx_description
1 polymer ?
#
loop_
_entity_poly.entity_id
_entity_poly.type
_entity_poly.pdbx_seq_one_letter_code
_entity_poly.pdbx_strand_id
1 'polypeptide(L)'
;MKEYSKINKEKISEIKRSYYESNRENLIKKSYNYYHSNKDRIMKEWTDKYRQNPDFYRNKSNQAYHKHKNKYRIRRKEYRIVNFDKLSRKRKEYYSKNKDEILLRQKIYIDNNKQMINARKKIYRNKNKESIALSKKISMSKNPLKYKALLIKRREIKKGIKDPYPSKNIIQSTYDLFNHKCFNCNSIEFLSLDHHIPLSKGGKLEKGNTVLLCRSCNSSKRNKLPEDFYSHEQLIELREKYGIGKKETNRPIQLYLFQTGRLETTTGKRL
;
A
#
# COMPACT_ATOMS: atom_id res chain seq x y z
N MET A 1 54.87 17.54 48.53
CA MET A 1 53.59 16.80 48.44
C MET A 1 53.08 16.54 47.00
N LYS A 2 53.09 17.51 46.07
CA LYS A 2 52.58 17.31 44.69
C LYS A 2 53.43 16.37 43.82
N GLU A 3 54.72 16.25 44.11
CA GLU A 3 55.70 15.47 43.32
C GLU A 3 55.65 13.96 43.68
N TYR A 4 55.58 13.64 44.97
CA TYR A 4 55.36 12.28 45.48
C TYR A 4 54.04 11.64 44.98
N SER A 5 52.96 12.44 44.92
CA SER A 5 51.67 11.97 44.41
C SER A 5 51.66 11.75 42.88
N LYS A 6 52.57 12.36 42.12
CA LYS A 6 52.74 12.14 40.68
C LYS A 6 53.51 10.84 40.42
N ILE A 7 54.60 10.62 41.17
CA ILE A 7 55.48 9.45 41.04
C ILE A 7 54.78 8.16 41.50
N ASN A 8 53.97 8.23 42.57
CA ASN A 8 53.29 7.05 43.14
C ASN A 8 51.81 6.93 42.73
N LYS A 9 51.40 7.59 41.64
CA LYS A 9 49.99 7.68 41.22
C LYS A 9 49.32 6.31 41.05
N GLU A 10 50.03 5.35 40.46
CA GLU A 10 49.51 3.99 40.23
C GLU A 10 49.38 3.21 41.55
N LYS A 11 50.43 3.18 42.37
CA LYS A 11 50.41 2.57 43.71
C LYS A 11 49.31 3.16 44.60
N ILE A 12 49.14 4.47 44.60
CA ILE A 12 48.07 5.16 45.34
C ILE A 12 46.69 4.78 44.77
N SER A 13 46.54 4.66 43.45
CA SER A 13 45.30 4.24 42.82
C SER A 13 44.95 2.79 43.16
N GLU A 14 45.95 1.93 43.25
CA GLU A 14 45.79 0.51 43.54
C GLU A 14 45.43 0.27 45.00
N ILE A 15 46.09 0.98 45.94
CA ILE A 15 45.71 1.00 47.36
C ILE A 15 44.27 1.50 47.54
N LYS A 16 43.88 2.57 46.83
CA LYS A 16 42.50 3.07 46.86
C LYS A 16 41.50 2.07 46.28
N ARG A 17 41.86 1.36 45.22
CA ARG A 17 41.02 0.33 44.60
C ARG A 17 40.85 -0.86 45.55
N SER A 18 41.93 -1.37 46.11
CA SER A 18 41.92 -2.46 47.09
C SER A 18 41.10 -2.10 48.32
N TYR A 19 41.31 -0.90 48.89
CA TYR A 19 40.48 -0.42 49.99
C TYR A 19 38.99 -0.34 49.62
N TYR A 20 38.67 0.20 48.44
CA TYR A 20 37.29 0.28 47.97
C TYR A 20 36.66 -1.09 47.76
N GLU A 21 37.39 -2.06 47.21
CA GLU A 21 36.93 -3.43 46.99
C GLU A 21 36.67 -4.14 48.32
N SER A 22 37.62 -4.08 49.26
CA SER A 22 37.48 -4.69 50.59
C SER A 22 36.40 -4.04 51.47
N ASN A 23 36.00 -2.80 51.17
CA ASN A 23 35.00 -2.06 51.96
C ASN A 23 33.73 -1.71 51.16
N ARG A 24 33.56 -2.30 49.97
CA ARG A 24 32.57 -1.87 48.97
C ARG A 24 31.16 -1.84 49.52
N GLU A 25 30.74 -2.91 50.19
CA GLU A 25 29.38 -3.04 50.69
C GLU A 25 29.08 -2.02 51.80
N ASN A 26 30.03 -1.82 52.73
CA ASN A 26 29.88 -0.85 53.82
C ASN A 26 29.86 0.58 53.27
N LEU A 27 30.76 0.91 52.33
CA LEU A 27 30.77 2.22 51.67
C LEU A 27 29.47 2.50 50.90
N ILE A 28 28.93 1.50 50.19
CA ILE A 28 27.65 1.62 49.49
C ILE A 28 26.52 1.84 50.51
N LYS A 29 26.47 1.04 51.58
CA LYS A 29 25.43 1.13 52.62
C LYS A 29 25.47 2.49 53.34
N LYS A 30 26.67 2.98 53.67
CA LYS A 30 26.87 4.31 54.28
C LYS A 30 26.44 5.44 53.34
N SER A 31 26.81 5.36 52.07
CA SER A 31 26.40 6.32 51.04
C SER A 31 24.89 6.32 50.82
N TYR A 32 24.28 5.12 50.78
CA TYR A 32 22.84 4.92 50.67
C TYR A 32 22.11 5.55 51.85
N ASN A 33 22.51 5.23 53.08
CA ASN A 33 21.90 5.78 54.29
C ASN A 33 22.03 7.31 54.33
N TYR A 34 23.22 7.83 54.03
CA TYR A 34 23.44 9.27 53.95
C TYR A 34 22.51 9.94 52.92
N TYR A 35 22.43 9.40 51.70
CA TYR A 35 21.55 9.94 50.66
C TYR A 35 20.08 9.91 51.08
N HIS A 36 19.60 8.78 51.62
CA HIS A 36 18.20 8.63 52.03
C HIS A 36 17.83 9.53 53.20
N SER A 37 18.69 9.65 54.22
CA SER A 37 18.47 10.55 55.37
C SER A 37 18.56 12.04 55.01
N ASN A 38 19.16 12.40 53.86
CA ASN A 38 19.34 13.79 53.44
C ASN A 38 18.66 14.09 52.10
N LYS A 39 17.79 13.18 51.60
CA LYS A 39 17.28 13.21 50.23
C LYS A 39 16.62 14.52 49.87
N ASP A 40 15.74 15.02 50.75
CA ASP A 40 14.96 16.23 50.48
C ASP A 40 15.86 17.48 50.47
N ARG A 41 16.82 17.57 51.39
CA ARG A 41 17.81 18.65 51.40
C ARG A 41 18.66 18.64 50.12
N ILE A 42 19.21 17.47 49.77
CA ILE A 42 20.04 17.30 48.57
C ILE A 42 19.26 17.67 47.31
N MET A 43 17.99 17.24 47.21
CA MET A 43 17.13 17.54 46.07
C MET A 43 16.78 19.04 46.00
N LYS A 44 16.52 19.69 47.15
CA LYS A 44 16.27 21.13 47.22
C LYS A 44 17.49 21.93 46.75
N GLU A 45 18.67 21.63 47.28
CA GLU A 45 19.93 22.26 46.87
C GLU A 45 20.23 22.08 45.37
N TRP A 46 19.98 20.88 44.83
CA TRP A 46 20.13 20.63 43.39
C TRP A 46 19.13 21.42 42.55
N THR A 47 17.88 21.52 43.00
CA THR A 47 16.82 22.26 42.32
C THR A 47 17.13 23.75 42.30
N ASP A 48 17.56 24.30 43.44
CA ASP A 48 17.92 25.72 43.56
C ASP A 48 19.13 26.06 42.69
N LYS A 49 20.17 25.21 42.65
CA LYS A 49 21.30 25.36 41.74
C LYS A 49 20.89 25.35 40.27
N TYR A 50 20.00 24.44 39.87
CA TYR A 50 19.52 24.35 38.49
C TYR A 50 18.67 25.58 38.12
N ARG A 51 17.83 26.06 39.05
CA ARG A 51 16.98 27.24 38.85
C ARG A 51 17.79 28.53 38.72
N GLN A 52 18.90 28.66 39.44
CA GLN A 52 19.79 29.82 39.35
C GLN A 52 20.59 29.88 38.03
N ASN A 53 20.82 28.74 37.36
CA ASN A 53 21.57 28.72 36.09
C ASN A 53 21.09 27.63 35.11
N PRO A 54 19.84 27.69 34.63
CA PRO A 54 19.22 26.60 33.88
C PRO A 54 19.92 26.35 32.53
N ASP A 55 20.40 27.41 31.88
CA ASP A 55 21.03 27.31 30.56
C ASP A 55 22.40 26.65 30.63
N PHE A 56 23.20 26.93 31.67
CA PHE A 56 24.48 26.26 31.88
C PHE A 56 24.30 24.74 31.99
N TYR A 57 23.38 24.28 32.84
CA TYR A 57 23.15 22.85 33.03
C TYR A 57 22.49 22.19 31.81
N ARG A 58 21.60 22.90 31.10
CA ARG A 58 21.00 22.44 29.84
C ARG A 58 22.07 22.27 28.76
N ASN A 59 22.96 23.26 28.60
CA ASN A 59 24.05 23.22 27.64
C ASN A 59 25.06 22.12 27.97
N LYS A 60 25.44 21.98 29.24
CA LYS A 60 26.32 20.90 29.72
C LYS A 60 25.71 19.51 29.45
N SER A 61 24.41 19.35 29.69
CA SER A 61 23.66 18.12 29.40
C SER A 61 23.60 17.84 27.89
N ASN A 62 23.32 18.86 27.08
CA ASN A 62 23.30 18.74 25.62
C ASN A 62 24.66 18.34 25.06
N GLN A 63 25.75 18.97 25.51
CA GLN A 63 27.11 18.61 25.11
C GLN A 63 27.43 17.15 25.45
N ALA A 64 27.07 16.68 26.66
CA ALA A 64 27.23 15.29 27.04
C ALA A 64 26.39 14.33 26.17
N TYR A 65 25.15 14.70 25.84
CA TYR A 65 24.31 13.93 24.93
C TYR A 65 24.91 13.83 23.52
N HIS A 66 25.41 14.94 22.96
CA HIS A 66 26.02 14.96 21.63
C HIS A 66 27.31 14.12 21.59
N LYS A 67 28.15 14.21 22.62
CA LYS A 67 29.38 13.40 22.76
C LYS A 67 29.09 11.89 22.75
N HIS A 68 27.94 11.46 23.27
CA HIS A 68 27.57 10.05 23.37
C HIS A 68 26.34 9.65 22.53
N LYS A 69 25.93 10.49 21.57
CA LYS A 69 24.69 10.33 20.78
C LYS A 69 24.59 8.96 20.12
N ASN A 70 25.70 8.47 19.55
CA ASN A 70 25.75 7.16 18.90
C ASN A 70 25.59 6.00 19.90
N LYS A 71 26.22 6.07 21.07
CA LYS A 71 26.06 5.07 22.15
C LYS A 71 24.59 4.96 22.58
N TYR A 72 23.92 6.10 22.80
CA TYR A 72 22.49 6.09 23.15
C TYR A 72 21.61 5.58 22.02
N ARG A 73 21.93 5.92 20.77
CA ARG A 73 21.20 5.45 19.59
C ARG A 73 21.28 3.93 19.43
N ILE A 74 22.48 3.36 19.60
CA ILE A 74 22.71 1.91 19.52
C ILE A 74 21.96 1.21 20.65
N ARG A 75 22.17 1.63 21.90
CA ARG A 75 21.46 1.08 23.08
C ARG A 75 19.94 1.11 22.92
N ARG A 76 19.40 2.19 22.34
CA ARG A 76 17.95 2.31 22.09
C ARG A 76 17.46 1.37 20.98
N LYS A 77 18.28 1.11 19.96
CA LYS A 77 17.97 0.11 18.92
C LYS A 77 17.98 -1.29 19.50
N GLU A 78 19.02 -1.67 20.23
CA GLU A 78 19.12 -2.97 20.91
C GLU A 78 17.93 -3.20 21.83
N TYR A 79 17.59 -2.20 22.66
CA TYR A 79 16.42 -2.28 23.52
C TYR A 79 15.12 -2.52 22.73
N ARG A 80 14.93 -1.85 21.59
CA ARG A 80 13.74 -2.03 20.74
C ARG A 80 13.67 -3.41 20.09
N ILE A 81 14.81 -4.01 19.75
CA ILE A 81 14.91 -5.35 19.17
C ILE A 81 14.56 -6.38 20.25
N VAL A 82 15.26 -6.35 21.38
CA VAL A 82 15.04 -7.29 22.49
C VAL A 82 13.62 -7.20 23.06
N ASN A 83 13.02 -6.00 23.06
CA ASN A 83 11.68 -5.79 23.61
C ASN A 83 10.62 -5.62 22.49
N PHE A 84 10.88 -6.09 21.27
CA PHE A 84 10.01 -5.83 20.12
C PHE A 84 8.56 -6.23 20.38
N ASP A 85 8.32 -7.46 20.84
CA ASP A 85 6.97 -7.99 21.06
C ASP A 85 6.22 -7.24 22.15
N LYS A 86 6.88 -7.00 23.30
CA LYS A 86 6.33 -6.22 24.41
C LYS A 86 5.94 -4.81 23.97
N LEU A 87 6.81 -4.14 23.22
CA LEU A 87 6.54 -2.79 22.72
C LEU A 87 5.47 -2.79 21.63
N SER A 88 5.44 -3.82 20.77
CA SER A 88 4.43 -3.98 19.72
C SER A 88 3.05 -4.17 20.32
N ARG A 89 2.90 -5.06 21.32
CA ARG A 89 1.65 -5.27 22.05
C ARG A 89 1.16 -3.99 22.72
N LYS A 90 2.04 -3.29 23.46
CA LYS A 90 1.69 -2.00 24.09
C LYS A 90 1.24 -0.95 23.06
N ARG A 91 1.92 -0.87 21.90
CA ARG A 91 1.53 0.06 20.83
C ARG A 91 0.17 -0.29 20.23
N LYS A 92 -0.09 -1.58 19.98
CA LYS A 92 -1.40 -2.05 19.47
C LYS A 92 -2.52 -1.75 20.45
N GLU A 93 -2.31 -2.03 21.74
CA GLU A 93 -3.28 -1.74 22.80
C GLU A 93 -3.58 -0.24 22.91
N TYR A 94 -2.53 0.59 22.95
CA TYR A 94 -2.67 2.04 22.96
C TYR A 94 -3.42 2.54 21.71
N TYR A 95 -3.05 2.08 20.52
CA TYR A 95 -3.74 2.46 19.28
C TYR A 95 -5.21 2.03 19.29
N SER A 96 -5.53 0.83 19.78
CA SER A 96 -6.92 0.35 19.85
C SER A 96 -7.77 1.20 20.79
N LYS A 97 -7.23 1.58 21.95
CA LYS A 97 -7.93 2.43 22.94
C LYS A 97 -8.10 3.88 22.50
N ASN A 98 -7.24 4.37 21.60
CA ASN A 98 -7.20 5.79 21.19
C ASN A 98 -7.41 5.98 19.68
N LYS A 99 -7.96 4.98 18.99
CA LYS A 99 -8.02 4.94 17.52
C LYS A 99 -8.71 6.18 16.95
N ASP A 100 -9.88 6.50 17.49
CA ASP A 100 -10.71 7.58 16.95
C ASP A 100 -10.10 8.95 17.19
N GLU A 101 -9.52 9.18 18.38
CA GLU A 101 -8.80 10.42 18.70
C GLU A 101 -7.57 10.60 17.80
N ILE A 102 -6.79 9.53 17.59
CA ILE A 102 -5.60 9.55 16.71
C ILE A 102 -6.02 9.89 15.28
N LEU A 103 -7.08 9.26 14.77
CA LEU A 103 -7.58 9.50 13.42
C LEU A 103 -8.15 10.92 13.26
N LEU A 104 -8.87 11.42 14.26
CA LEU A 104 -9.41 12.78 14.27
C LEU A 104 -8.28 13.81 14.26
N ARG A 105 -7.29 13.66 15.16
CA ARG A 105 -6.11 14.53 15.20
C ARG A 105 -5.33 14.50 13.88
N GLN A 106 -5.18 13.32 13.28
CA GLN A 106 -4.53 13.18 11.99
C GLN A 106 -5.30 13.88 10.87
N LYS A 107 -6.64 13.77 10.86
CA LYS A 107 -7.51 14.46 9.90
C LYS A 107 -7.36 15.97 10.00
N ILE A 108 -7.51 16.54 11.21
CA ILE A 108 -7.33 17.98 11.47
C ILE A 108 -5.95 18.44 11.00
N TYR A 109 -4.89 17.69 11.31
CA TYR A 109 -3.54 18.01 10.86
C TYR A 109 -3.43 18.02 9.32
N ILE A 110 -3.96 17.00 8.64
CA ILE A 110 -3.91 16.92 7.17
C ILE A 110 -4.68 18.07 6.54
N ASP A 111 -5.86 18.40 7.05
CA ASP A 111 -6.72 19.46 6.52
C ASP A 111 -6.05 20.82 6.67
N ASN A 112 -5.55 21.14 7.87
CA ASN A 112 -4.85 22.40 8.15
C ASN A 112 -3.50 22.54 7.42
N ASN A 113 -2.86 21.42 7.05
CA ASN A 113 -1.52 21.41 6.45
C ASN A 113 -1.51 20.92 4.99
N LYS A 114 -2.67 20.85 4.33
CA LYS A 114 -2.83 20.24 3.00
C LYS A 114 -1.87 20.81 1.96
N GLN A 115 -1.72 22.14 1.92
CA GLN A 115 -0.83 22.82 0.98
C GLN A 115 0.64 22.44 1.22
N MET A 116 1.11 22.53 2.48
CA MET A 116 2.47 22.16 2.85
C MET A 116 2.77 20.67 2.55
N ILE A 117 1.83 19.77 2.86
CA ILE A 117 1.96 18.33 2.56
C ILE A 117 2.09 18.12 1.05
N ASN A 118 1.29 18.79 0.24
CA ASN A 118 1.33 18.67 -1.21
C ASN A 118 2.64 19.24 -1.80
N ALA A 119 3.12 20.38 -1.29
CA ALA A 119 4.40 20.95 -1.68
C ALA A 119 5.56 19.97 -1.39
N ARG A 120 5.60 19.39 -0.17
CA ARG A 120 6.59 18.37 0.20
C ARG A 120 6.51 17.13 -0.69
N LYS A 121 5.28 16.65 -0.99
CA LYS A 121 5.07 15.51 -1.91
C LYS A 121 5.60 15.82 -3.31
N LYS A 122 5.41 17.05 -3.82
CA LYS A 122 5.94 17.49 -5.12
C LYS A 122 7.47 17.47 -5.13
N ILE A 123 8.10 18.04 -4.11
CA ILE A 123 9.57 18.03 -3.95
C ILE A 123 10.09 16.58 -3.91
N TYR A 124 9.47 15.72 -3.11
CA TYR A 124 9.87 14.31 -3.02
C TYR A 124 9.74 13.58 -4.36
N ARG A 125 8.61 13.76 -5.07
CA ARG A 125 8.39 13.15 -6.40
C ARG A 125 9.43 13.61 -7.42
N ASN A 126 9.78 14.89 -7.42
CA ASN A 126 10.78 15.44 -8.33
C ASN A 126 12.17 14.89 -8.01
N LYS A 127 12.58 14.90 -6.73
CA LYS A 127 13.87 14.37 -6.30
C LYS A 127 14.04 12.87 -6.50
N ASN A 128 12.95 12.10 -6.45
CA ASN A 128 12.97 10.64 -6.51
C ASN A 128 12.33 10.08 -7.80
N LYS A 129 12.23 10.90 -8.87
CA LYS A 129 11.50 10.57 -10.10
C LYS A 129 11.94 9.23 -10.70
N GLU A 130 13.25 9.00 -10.77
CA GLU A 130 13.83 7.76 -11.32
C GLU A 130 13.55 6.55 -10.44
N SER A 131 13.78 6.66 -9.12
CA SER A 131 13.50 5.57 -8.18
C SER A 131 12.02 5.18 -8.16
N ILE A 132 11.12 6.16 -8.26
CA ILE A 132 9.67 5.94 -8.38
C ILE A 132 9.36 5.23 -9.69
N ALA A 133 9.95 5.66 -10.81
CA ALA A 133 9.76 5.02 -12.11
C ALA A 133 10.27 3.57 -12.12
N LEU A 134 11.44 3.31 -11.54
CA LEU A 134 12.02 1.99 -11.39
C LEU A 134 11.13 1.08 -10.52
N SER A 135 10.71 1.58 -9.35
CA SER A 135 9.81 0.85 -8.46
C SER A 135 8.48 0.50 -9.14
N LYS A 136 7.96 1.42 -9.96
CA LYS A 136 6.76 1.17 -10.77
C LYS A 136 7.00 0.08 -11.82
N LYS A 137 8.12 0.10 -12.54
CA LYS A 137 8.49 -0.97 -13.49
C LYS A 137 8.56 -2.34 -12.79
N ILE A 138 9.22 -2.41 -11.63
CA ILE A 138 9.31 -3.64 -10.83
C ILE A 138 7.94 -4.11 -10.34
N SER A 139 7.09 -3.19 -9.87
CA SER A 139 5.74 -3.54 -9.42
C SER A 139 4.88 -4.08 -10.58
N MET A 140 5.04 -3.51 -11.78
CA MET A 140 4.39 -3.95 -13.02
C MET A 140 4.85 -5.35 -13.44
N SER A 141 6.16 -5.63 -13.40
CA SER A 141 6.69 -6.95 -13.76
C SER A 141 6.30 -8.04 -12.77
N LYS A 142 6.25 -7.72 -11.47
CA LYS A 142 5.80 -8.67 -10.42
C LYS A 142 4.32 -9.04 -10.51
N ASN A 143 3.48 -8.16 -11.06
CA ASN A 143 2.02 -8.38 -11.11
C ASN A 143 1.42 -7.91 -12.45
N PRO A 144 1.75 -8.57 -13.57
CA PRO A 144 1.38 -8.10 -14.92
C PRO A 144 -0.14 -8.05 -15.12
N LEU A 145 -0.88 -9.06 -14.63
CA LEU A 145 -2.34 -9.12 -14.74
C LEU A 145 -3.05 -8.02 -13.94
N LYS A 146 -2.53 -7.67 -12.76
CA LYS A 146 -3.05 -6.55 -11.96
C LYS A 146 -2.89 -5.23 -12.72
N TYR A 147 -1.74 -5.06 -13.38
CA TYR A 147 -1.49 -3.87 -14.19
C TYR A 147 -2.38 -3.84 -15.45
N LYS A 148 -2.59 -4.99 -16.11
CA LYS A 148 -3.50 -5.12 -17.25
C LYS A 148 -4.93 -4.73 -16.86
N ALA A 149 -5.44 -5.23 -15.74
CA ALA A 149 -6.74 -4.85 -15.18
C ALA A 149 -6.84 -3.34 -14.94
N LEU A 150 -5.81 -2.73 -14.34
CA LEU A 150 -5.77 -1.28 -14.11
C LEU A 150 -5.89 -0.47 -15.41
N LEU A 151 -5.19 -0.87 -16.48
CA LEU A 151 -5.24 -0.18 -17.76
C LEU A 151 -6.62 -0.26 -18.41
N ILE A 152 -7.24 -1.43 -18.37
CA ILE A 152 -8.59 -1.63 -18.91
C ILE A 152 -9.60 -0.78 -18.12
N LYS A 153 -9.56 -0.85 -16.78
CA LYS A 153 -10.43 -0.04 -15.91
C LYS A 153 -10.35 1.45 -16.22
N ARG A 154 -9.13 1.99 -16.41
CA ARG A 154 -8.94 3.40 -16.77
C ARG A 154 -9.59 3.76 -18.10
N ARG A 155 -9.52 2.88 -19.09
CA ARG A 155 -10.14 3.09 -20.41
C ARG A 155 -11.67 3.15 -20.29
N GLU A 156 -12.25 2.24 -19.52
CA GLU A 156 -13.71 2.17 -19.29
C GLU A 156 -14.23 3.36 -18.48
N ILE A 157 -13.53 3.77 -17.41
CA ILE A 157 -13.90 4.96 -16.62
C ILE A 157 -13.85 6.22 -17.49
N LYS A 158 -12.85 6.36 -18.36
CA LYS A 158 -12.76 7.50 -19.31
C LYS A 158 -13.97 7.55 -20.27
N LYS A 159 -14.67 6.43 -20.46
CA LYS A 159 -15.89 6.32 -21.26
C LYS A 159 -17.18 6.44 -20.41
N GLY A 160 -17.07 6.78 -19.13
CA GLY A 160 -18.21 7.02 -18.24
C GLY A 160 -18.72 5.79 -17.47
N ILE A 161 -18.05 4.64 -17.57
CA ILE A 161 -18.43 3.44 -16.81
C ILE A 161 -18.02 3.63 -15.34
N LYS A 162 -19.01 3.61 -14.44
CA LYS A 162 -18.79 3.82 -12.99
C LYS A 162 -18.14 2.60 -12.31
N ASP A 163 -18.51 1.39 -12.72
CA ASP A 163 -18.03 0.12 -12.15
C ASP A 163 -17.35 -0.76 -13.20
N PRO A 164 -16.08 -0.49 -13.54
CA PRO A 164 -15.39 -1.24 -14.57
C PRO A 164 -15.03 -2.66 -14.10
N TYR A 165 -15.33 -3.63 -14.95
CA TYR A 165 -15.45 -5.04 -14.60
C TYR A 165 -14.14 -5.76 -14.25
N PRO A 166 -13.05 -5.70 -15.03
CA PRO A 166 -12.02 -6.73 -14.89
C PRO A 166 -11.11 -6.52 -13.68
N SER A 167 -11.18 -7.45 -12.73
CA SER A 167 -10.15 -7.68 -11.70
C SER A 167 -9.00 -8.52 -12.26
N LYS A 168 -7.90 -8.68 -11.50
CA LYS A 168 -6.83 -9.64 -11.84
C LYS A 168 -7.41 -11.04 -12.05
N ASN A 169 -8.33 -11.46 -11.18
CA ASN A 169 -8.91 -12.80 -11.20
C ASN A 169 -9.81 -13.00 -12.42
N ILE A 170 -10.58 -11.97 -12.80
CA ILE A 170 -11.42 -12.01 -14.01
C ILE A 170 -10.56 -12.18 -15.26
N ILE A 171 -9.45 -11.43 -15.37
CA ILE A 171 -8.53 -11.60 -16.49
C ILE A 171 -8.02 -13.04 -16.54
N GLN A 172 -7.54 -13.57 -15.41
CA GLN A 172 -7.03 -14.94 -15.34
C GLN A 172 -8.11 -15.95 -15.75
N SER A 173 -9.32 -15.85 -15.19
CA SER A 173 -10.42 -16.77 -15.53
C SER A 173 -10.83 -16.69 -17.00
N THR A 174 -10.75 -15.51 -17.64
CA THR A 174 -10.99 -15.40 -19.08
C THR A 174 -9.89 -16.10 -19.88
N TYR A 175 -8.63 -15.95 -19.47
CA TYR A 175 -7.54 -16.69 -20.11
C TYR A 175 -7.73 -18.20 -20.00
N ASP A 176 -8.10 -18.68 -18.82
CA ASP A 176 -8.34 -20.10 -18.57
C ASP A 176 -9.55 -20.60 -19.36
N LEU A 177 -10.64 -19.83 -19.41
CA LEU A 177 -11.86 -20.15 -20.17
C LEU A 177 -11.56 -20.41 -21.66
N PHE A 178 -10.69 -19.60 -22.27
CA PHE A 178 -10.30 -19.73 -23.67
C PHE A 178 -9.03 -20.57 -23.88
N ASN A 179 -8.62 -21.35 -22.87
CA ASN A 179 -7.43 -22.21 -22.92
C ASN A 179 -6.17 -21.45 -23.38
N HIS A 180 -6.02 -20.19 -22.95
CA HIS A 180 -4.90 -19.31 -23.32
C HIS A 180 -4.71 -19.17 -24.83
N LYS A 181 -5.80 -19.17 -25.61
CA LYS A 181 -5.78 -19.04 -27.08
C LYS A 181 -6.74 -17.96 -27.56
N CYS A 182 -6.39 -17.34 -28.67
CA CYS A 182 -7.28 -16.45 -29.40
C CYS A 182 -8.48 -17.26 -29.88
N PHE A 183 -9.69 -16.84 -29.52
CA PHE A 183 -10.90 -17.53 -29.96
C PHE A 183 -11.02 -17.58 -31.49
N ASN A 184 -10.61 -16.52 -32.18
CA ASN A 184 -10.82 -16.42 -33.63
C ASN A 184 -9.80 -17.23 -34.47
N CYS A 185 -8.53 -17.32 -34.03
CA CYS A 185 -7.46 -17.90 -34.85
C CYS A 185 -6.54 -18.86 -34.11
N ASN A 186 -6.85 -19.21 -32.85
CA ASN A 186 -6.08 -20.11 -32.00
C ASN A 186 -4.64 -19.68 -31.64
N SER A 187 -4.19 -18.48 -32.05
CA SER A 187 -2.89 -17.93 -31.64
C SER A 187 -2.76 -17.87 -30.10
N ILE A 188 -1.58 -18.22 -29.58
CA ILE A 188 -1.24 -18.13 -28.16
C ILE A 188 -0.51 -16.81 -27.80
N GLU A 189 -0.21 -15.99 -28.81
CA GLU A 189 0.62 -14.80 -28.65
C GLU A 189 -0.20 -13.52 -28.59
N PHE A 190 0.34 -12.52 -27.87
CA PHE A 190 -0.22 -11.17 -27.80
C PHE A 190 -1.71 -11.11 -27.48
N LEU A 191 -2.17 -11.98 -26.56
CA LEU A 191 -3.57 -12.10 -26.17
C LEU A 191 -4.05 -10.90 -25.36
N SER A 192 -5.31 -10.54 -25.57
CA SER A 192 -6.00 -9.44 -24.91
C SER A 192 -7.48 -9.76 -24.74
N LEU A 193 -8.05 -9.25 -23.65
CA LEU A 193 -9.49 -9.24 -23.50
C LEU A 193 -10.07 -8.25 -24.50
N ASP A 194 -11.13 -8.65 -25.18
CA ASP A 194 -11.90 -7.79 -26.07
C ASP A 194 -13.40 -7.82 -25.71
N HIS A 195 -14.09 -6.75 -26.07
CA HIS A 195 -15.53 -6.60 -25.92
C HIS A 195 -16.23 -7.31 -27.09
N HIS A 196 -17.01 -8.37 -26.83
CA HIS A 196 -17.74 -9.09 -27.87
C HIS A 196 -18.65 -8.13 -28.66
N ILE A 197 -19.59 -7.45 -27.97
CA ILE A 197 -20.24 -6.22 -28.39
C ILE A 197 -19.30 -5.04 -28.06
N PRO A 198 -18.84 -4.25 -29.04
CA PRO A 198 -17.88 -3.17 -28.81
C PRO A 198 -18.35 -2.10 -27.82
N LEU A 199 -17.39 -1.50 -27.10
CA LEU A 199 -17.64 -0.41 -26.16
C LEU A 199 -18.33 0.81 -26.81
N SER A 200 -18.03 1.11 -28.07
CA SER A 200 -18.68 2.19 -28.83
C SER A 200 -20.16 1.92 -29.16
N LYS A 201 -20.60 0.67 -29.02
CA LYS A 201 -22.00 0.22 -29.20
C LYS A 201 -22.68 -0.08 -27.86
N GLY A 202 -22.08 0.35 -26.75
CA GLY A 202 -22.63 0.17 -25.40
C GLY A 202 -22.24 -1.13 -24.70
N GLY A 203 -21.48 -2.02 -25.36
CA GLY A 203 -21.02 -3.26 -24.74
C GLY A 203 -19.82 -3.01 -23.81
N LYS A 204 -20.06 -2.93 -22.50
CA LYS A 204 -19.00 -2.88 -21.48
C LYS A 204 -18.36 -4.25 -21.29
N LEU A 205 -17.15 -4.34 -20.74
CA LEU A 205 -16.65 -5.66 -20.33
C LEU A 205 -17.53 -6.17 -19.21
N GLU A 206 -18.00 -7.39 -19.34
CA GLU A 206 -18.74 -8.13 -18.32
C GLU A 206 -18.75 -9.61 -18.66
N LYS A 207 -19.28 -10.43 -17.76
CA LYS A 207 -19.55 -11.83 -18.03
C LYS A 207 -20.52 -11.91 -19.20
N GLY A 208 -20.21 -12.68 -20.24
CA GLY A 208 -21.02 -12.77 -21.45
C GLY A 208 -20.67 -11.76 -22.55
N ASN A 209 -19.88 -10.72 -22.25
CA ASN A 209 -19.40 -9.76 -23.27
C ASN A 209 -17.87 -9.69 -23.39
N THR A 210 -17.14 -10.59 -22.72
CA THR A 210 -15.68 -10.61 -22.69
C THR A 210 -15.14 -11.82 -23.44
N VAL A 211 -14.34 -11.60 -24.47
CA VAL A 211 -13.65 -12.66 -25.24
C VAL A 211 -12.14 -12.51 -25.18
N LEU A 212 -11.40 -13.57 -25.52
CA LEU A 212 -9.94 -13.54 -25.63
C LEU A 212 -9.51 -13.54 -27.10
N LEU A 213 -8.83 -12.47 -27.54
CA LEU A 213 -8.32 -12.32 -28.91
C LEU A 213 -6.85 -11.92 -28.91
N CYS A 214 -6.09 -12.41 -29.90
CA CYS A 214 -4.76 -11.90 -30.18
C CYS A 214 -4.83 -10.48 -30.76
N ARG A 215 -3.70 -9.76 -30.73
CA ARG A 215 -3.61 -8.37 -31.20
C ARG A 215 -4.11 -8.18 -32.64
N SER A 216 -3.78 -9.09 -33.55
CA SER A 216 -4.18 -8.98 -34.96
C SER A 216 -5.68 -9.13 -35.14
N CYS A 217 -6.30 -10.17 -34.56
CA CYS A 217 -7.74 -10.37 -34.60
C CYS A 217 -8.49 -9.22 -33.92
N ASN A 218 -8.04 -8.77 -32.75
CA ASN A 218 -8.65 -7.64 -32.06
C ASN A 218 -8.60 -6.36 -32.91
N SER A 219 -7.45 -6.08 -33.54
CA SER A 219 -7.30 -4.93 -34.45
C SER A 219 -8.12 -5.04 -35.74
N SER A 220 -8.44 -6.25 -36.20
CA SER A 220 -9.33 -6.49 -37.34
C SER A 220 -10.80 -6.33 -36.96
N LYS A 221 -11.17 -6.74 -35.74
CA LYS A 221 -12.52 -6.60 -35.18
C LYS A 221 -12.90 -5.14 -34.93
N ARG A 222 -12.02 -4.35 -34.30
CA ARG A 222 -12.27 -2.93 -33.97
C ARG A 222 -13.63 -2.71 -33.28
N ASN A 223 -14.55 -2.07 -33.99
CA ASN A 223 -15.91 -1.71 -33.56
C ASN A 223 -16.99 -2.45 -34.34
N LYS A 224 -16.63 -3.51 -35.09
CA LYS A 224 -17.57 -4.41 -35.76
C LYS A 224 -18.45 -5.12 -34.73
N LEU A 225 -19.71 -5.34 -35.09
CA LEU A 225 -20.57 -6.22 -34.32
C LEU A 225 -20.08 -7.68 -34.50
N PRO A 226 -20.42 -8.59 -33.56
CA PRO A 226 -20.03 -9.99 -33.67
C PRO A 226 -20.40 -10.64 -35.00
N GLU A 227 -21.57 -10.31 -35.54
CA GLU A 227 -22.11 -10.83 -36.79
C GLU A 227 -21.28 -10.42 -38.02
N ASP A 228 -20.57 -9.30 -37.92
CA ASP A 228 -19.70 -8.78 -39.00
C ASP A 228 -18.26 -9.30 -38.89
N PHE A 229 -17.93 -10.05 -37.85
CA PHE A 229 -16.55 -10.48 -37.55
C PHE A 229 -16.37 -11.99 -37.42
N TYR A 230 -17.32 -12.68 -36.80
CA TYR A 230 -17.28 -14.13 -36.59
C TYR A 230 -18.16 -14.85 -37.62
N SER A 231 -17.80 -16.09 -37.96
CA SER A 231 -18.70 -16.96 -38.72
C SER A 231 -19.92 -17.37 -37.88
N HIS A 232 -20.95 -17.90 -38.55
CA HIS A 232 -22.14 -18.38 -37.87
C HIS A 232 -21.82 -19.48 -36.84
N GLU A 233 -20.94 -20.41 -37.20
CA GLU A 233 -20.48 -21.52 -36.34
C GLU A 233 -19.72 -20.99 -35.12
N GLN A 234 -18.85 -19.99 -35.31
CA GLN A 234 -18.12 -19.35 -34.22
C GLN A 234 -19.05 -18.62 -33.25
N LEU A 235 -20.11 -17.96 -33.74
CA LEU A 235 -21.12 -17.32 -32.88
C LEU A 235 -21.88 -18.35 -32.04
N ILE A 236 -22.23 -19.50 -32.64
CA ILE A 236 -22.86 -20.62 -31.92
C ILE A 236 -21.89 -21.15 -30.85
N GLU A 237 -20.62 -21.37 -31.17
CA GLU A 237 -19.64 -21.85 -30.19
C GLU A 237 -19.46 -20.85 -29.03
N LEU A 238 -19.31 -19.56 -29.32
CA LEU A 238 -19.23 -18.50 -28.30
C LEU A 238 -20.43 -18.55 -27.35
N ARG A 239 -21.63 -18.72 -27.89
CA ARG A 239 -22.86 -18.77 -27.10
C ARG A 239 -22.93 -20.02 -26.26
N GLU A 240 -22.83 -21.19 -26.87
CA GLU A 240 -23.15 -22.45 -26.19
C GLU A 240 -22.05 -22.90 -25.25
N LYS A 241 -20.80 -22.85 -25.70
CA LYS A 241 -19.64 -23.35 -24.93
C LYS A 241 -19.10 -22.32 -23.94
N TYR A 242 -19.07 -21.05 -24.34
CA TYR A 242 -18.43 -19.98 -23.55
C TYR A 242 -19.43 -19.05 -22.85
N GLY A 243 -20.73 -19.16 -23.15
CA GLY A 243 -21.77 -18.31 -22.58
C GLY A 243 -21.67 -16.84 -23.01
N ILE A 244 -21.00 -16.56 -24.13
CA ILE A 244 -20.81 -15.21 -24.67
C ILE A 244 -21.96 -14.85 -25.61
N GLY A 245 -22.52 -13.65 -25.48
CA GLY A 245 -23.65 -13.20 -26.28
C GLY A 245 -24.99 -13.84 -25.90
N LYS A 246 -25.05 -14.65 -24.83
CA LYS A 246 -26.32 -15.05 -24.20
C LYS A 246 -26.96 -13.80 -23.60
N LYS A 247 -28.07 -13.31 -24.18
CA LYS A 247 -28.93 -12.35 -23.50
C LYS A 247 -29.45 -13.06 -22.25
N GLU A 248 -29.40 -12.43 -21.08
CA GLU A 248 -30.11 -12.92 -19.89
C GLU A 248 -31.61 -12.87 -20.18
N THR A 249 -32.13 -13.90 -20.84
CA THR A 249 -33.57 -14.04 -21.06
C THR A 249 -34.18 -14.59 -19.78
N ASN A 250 -34.50 -13.70 -18.84
CA ASN A 250 -35.53 -13.99 -17.82
C ASN A 250 -36.95 -13.94 -18.42
N ARG A 251 -37.12 -14.24 -19.71
CA ARG A 251 -38.42 -14.37 -20.36
C ARG A 251 -38.39 -15.57 -21.31
N PRO A 252 -39.35 -16.50 -21.19
CA PRO A 252 -39.42 -17.66 -22.07
C PRO A 252 -39.60 -17.18 -23.52
N ILE A 253 -38.80 -17.74 -24.42
CA ILE A 253 -38.85 -17.46 -25.85
C ILE A 253 -40.13 -18.11 -26.39
N GLN A 254 -41.17 -17.32 -26.67
CA GLN A 254 -42.21 -17.74 -27.58
C GLN A 254 -41.60 -17.76 -28.99
N LEU A 255 -41.48 -18.96 -29.56
CA LEU A 255 -41.13 -19.15 -30.96
C LEU A 255 -42.18 -18.47 -31.84
N TYR A 256 -41.82 -17.38 -32.50
CA TYR A 256 -42.59 -16.89 -33.65
C TYR A 256 -42.14 -17.65 -34.90
N LEU A 257 -42.89 -18.71 -35.23
CA LEU A 257 -42.92 -19.27 -36.58
C LEU A 257 -43.58 -18.24 -37.50
N PHE A 258 -42.80 -17.54 -38.33
CA PHE A 258 -43.35 -16.76 -39.43
C PHE A 258 -43.88 -17.72 -40.50
N GLN A 259 -45.20 -17.94 -40.50
CA GLN A 259 -45.90 -18.53 -41.64
C GLN A 259 -45.89 -17.52 -42.79
N THR A 260 -45.38 -17.96 -43.93
CA THR A 260 -45.45 -17.26 -45.21
C THR A 260 -46.90 -17.19 -45.69
N GLY A 261 -47.48 -16.00 -45.68
CA GLY A 261 -48.80 -15.72 -46.24
C GLY A 261 -48.77 -14.50 -47.14
N ARG A 262 -48.63 -14.72 -48.44
CA ARG A 262 -48.97 -13.75 -49.50
C ARG A 262 -50.44 -13.34 -49.36
N LEU A 263 -50.74 -12.06 -49.47
CA LEU A 263 -52.04 -11.58 -49.94
C LEU A 263 -51.81 -10.58 -51.07
N GLU A 264 -52.14 -11.03 -52.28
CA GLU A 264 -52.32 -10.24 -53.48
C GLU A 264 -53.72 -9.61 -53.48
N THR A 265 -53.79 -8.34 -53.91
CA THR A 265 -54.94 -7.63 -54.52
C THR A 265 -56.24 -7.50 -53.70
N THR A 266 -56.83 -6.32 -53.57
CA THR A 266 -57.66 -5.73 -54.64
C THR A 266 -57.97 -4.25 -54.38
N THR A 267 -58.13 -3.55 -55.48
CA THR A 267 -58.60 -2.18 -55.67
C THR A 267 -60.06 -1.98 -55.21
N GLY A 268 -60.38 -0.81 -54.62
CA GLY A 268 -61.77 -0.42 -54.32
C GLY A 268 -61.92 1.07 -53.96
N LYS A 269 -62.62 1.81 -54.83
CA LYS A 269 -62.93 3.25 -54.83
C LYS A 269 -64.04 3.66 -53.84
N ARG A 270 -64.00 4.95 -53.43
CA ARG A 270 -65.09 5.91 -53.08
C ARG A 270 -65.99 5.53 -51.88
N LEU A 271 -66.47 6.44 -51.03
CA LEU A 271 -66.75 7.89 -51.11
C LEU A 271 -66.05 8.68 -50.00
#